data_AF-A0A941B6M4-F1
#
_entry.id   AF-A0A941B6M4-F1
#
_cell.length_a   1.000
_cell.length_b   1.000
_cell.length_c   1.000
_cell.angle_alpha   90.00
_cell.angle_beta   90.00
_cell.angle_gamma   90.00
#
_symmetry.space_group_name_H-M   'P 1'
#
loop_
_entity.id
_entity.type
_entity.pdbx_description
1 polymer ?
#
loop_
_entity_poly.entity_id
_entity_poly.type
_entity_poly.pdbx_seq_one_letter_code
_entity_poly.pdbx_strand_id
1 'polypeptide(L)'
;MRRDIPPLAEVRRITEKKRDAWWTVLLVDPVATPLVRLTAKYTRITPNQITWGAFLLGLVSAAFFAFGDWRWLIAGAFVYHLSFILDCMDGKVARLTGQGSVFGAWLDFVFDRIRVAVCGVALMAGQYDRTGETIYIWLAAAVVFLDTLRYINGLEIFKIRHTMRKQIKARVRAARRAENAAELAFMEDLLRNNPEADIEQDIRQAATATVTPGGVAESAEIAESPEVAAFAEREHAPATAATAVSAPDAAEGGVGAEGEAPTKAPARVIDLHQEFRHRFPVYLRARSFFLRHRIRTHLVSGIEFQMGVFILGPLFDSVIKATIVSGALLLVFELAIIYKLLLSTRDFTRTIDSFEREEVPAAA
;
A
#
# COMPACT_ATOMS: atom_id res chain seq x y z
N MET A 1 -4.45 35.61 2.68
CA MET A 1 -5.77 35.10 2.26
C MET A 1 -5.89 33.67 2.78
N ARG A 2 -6.66 33.45 3.86
CA ARG A 2 -6.80 32.14 4.52
C ARG A 2 -7.57 31.20 3.59
N ARG A 3 -6.97 30.07 3.20
CA ARG A 3 -7.72 28.97 2.58
C ARG A 3 -8.61 28.35 3.65
N ASP A 4 -9.83 27.97 3.27
CA ASP A 4 -10.68 27.16 4.14
C ASP A 4 -10.07 25.75 4.18
N ILE A 5 -9.34 25.46 5.26
CA ILE A 5 -8.61 24.21 5.42
C ILE A 5 -9.29 23.40 6.51
N PRO A 6 -9.59 22.11 6.23
CA PRO A 6 -10.32 21.25 7.14
C PRO A 6 -9.65 21.11 8.53
N PRO A 7 -10.40 20.61 9.52
CA PRO A 7 -9.86 20.30 10.84
C PRO A 7 -8.72 19.26 10.75
N LEU A 8 -7.85 19.24 11.75
CA LEU A 8 -6.65 18.38 11.78
C LEU A 8 -6.97 16.90 11.54
N ALA A 9 -8.10 16.41 12.08
CA ALA A 9 -8.52 15.01 11.91
C ALA A 9 -8.78 14.63 10.45
N GLU A 10 -9.30 15.57 9.65
CA GLU A 10 -9.60 15.35 8.23
C GLU A 10 -8.36 15.56 7.36
N VAL A 11 -7.53 16.57 7.66
CA VAL A 11 -6.19 16.70 7.05
C VAL A 11 -5.40 15.41 7.23
N ARG A 12 -5.47 14.80 8.42
CA ARG A 12 -4.85 13.51 8.71
C ARG A 12 -5.35 12.42 7.75
N ARG A 13 -6.66 12.27 7.58
CA ARG A 13 -7.27 11.27 6.69
C ARG A 13 -6.89 11.46 5.22
N ILE A 14 -6.80 12.71 4.76
CA ILE A 14 -6.49 13.03 3.36
C ILE A 14 -4.99 12.84 3.07
N THR A 15 -4.12 13.25 3.99
CA THR A 15 -2.68 13.36 3.71
C THR A 15 -1.86 12.16 4.15
N GLU A 16 -2.29 11.40 5.14
CA GLU A 16 -1.53 10.28 5.67
C GLU A 16 -1.74 9.00 4.84
N LYS A 17 -0.64 8.32 4.51
CA LYS A 17 -0.70 7.04 3.78
C LYS A 17 -1.33 5.95 4.65
N LYS A 18 -2.04 5.01 4.02
CA LYS A 18 -2.64 3.84 4.69
C LYS A 18 -1.62 3.01 5.49
N ARG A 19 -0.38 2.92 4.99
CA ARG A 19 0.75 2.24 5.64
C ARG A 19 2.03 3.02 5.38
N ASP A 20 2.83 3.22 6.41
CA ASP A 20 4.15 3.88 6.30
C ASP A 20 5.18 3.27 7.25
N ALA A 21 6.42 3.76 7.18
CA ALA A 21 7.49 3.48 8.14
C ALA A 21 7.06 3.86 9.56
N TRP A 22 7.42 3.06 10.55
CA TRP A 22 7.05 3.38 11.94
C TRP A 22 7.72 4.67 12.42
N TRP A 23 8.93 4.97 11.93
CA TRP A 23 9.58 6.24 12.20
C TRP A 23 8.74 7.42 11.72
N THR A 24 8.23 7.34 10.48
CA THR A 24 7.36 8.37 9.92
C THR A 24 6.07 8.49 10.72
N VAL A 25 5.41 7.38 11.04
CA VAL A 25 4.13 7.41 11.76
C VAL A 25 4.26 7.95 13.19
N LEU A 26 5.32 7.58 13.91
CA LEU A 26 5.47 7.89 15.32
C LEU A 26 6.19 9.21 15.58
N LEU A 27 7.16 9.59 14.74
CA LEU A 27 8.01 10.76 14.98
C LEU A 27 7.73 11.90 13.99
N VAL A 28 7.39 11.58 12.74
CA VAL A 28 7.21 12.62 11.70
C VAL A 28 5.76 13.06 11.59
N ASP A 29 4.80 12.16 11.42
CA ASP A 29 3.39 12.47 11.21
C ASP A 29 2.79 13.38 12.32
N PRO A 30 3.09 13.18 13.62
CA PRO A 30 2.58 14.06 14.68
C PRO A 30 3.06 15.51 14.58
N VAL A 31 4.25 15.73 13.99
CA VAL A 31 4.84 17.06 13.81
C VAL A 31 4.47 17.63 12.43
N ALA A 32 4.61 16.83 11.39
CA ALA A 32 4.37 17.20 10.00
C ALA A 32 2.91 17.54 9.72
N THR A 33 1.94 16.79 10.25
CA THR A 33 0.51 17.01 9.93
C THR A 33 0.00 18.38 10.43
N PRO A 34 0.27 18.81 11.68
CA PRO A 34 -0.02 20.17 12.12
C PRO A 34 0.71 21.24 11.29
N LEU A 35 1.99 21.03 10.97
CA LEU A 35 2.77 21.96 10.16
C LEU A 35 2.21 22.09 8.73
N VAL A 36 1.84 20.99 8.09
CA VAL A 36 1.19 20.98 6.76
C VAL A 36 -0.08 21.82 6.78
N ARG A 37 -0.92 21.64 7.81
CA ARG A 37 -2.14 22.44 7.97
C ARG A 37 -1.80 23.93 8.15
N LEU A 38 -0.82 24.25 8.98
CA LEU A 38 -0.37 25.63 9.22
C LEU A 38 0.14 26.26 7.93
N THR A 39 1.08 25.60 7.26
CA THR A 39 1.68 26.05 6.00
C THR A 39 0.60 26.26 4.94
N ALA A 40 -0.30 25.30 4.73
CA ALA A 40 -1.33 25.41 3.72
C ALA A 40 -2.37 26.50 4.05
N LYS A 41 -2.64 26.76 5.33
CA LYS A 41 -3.64 27.76 5.78
C LYS A 41 -3.11 29.19 5.71
N TYR A 42 -1.85 29.39 6.09
CA TYR A 42 -1.26 30.73 6.27
C TYR A 42 -0.33 31.15 5.14
N THR A 43 0.17 30.21 4.33
CA THR A 43 1.14 30.50 3.26
C THR A 43 0.64 30.01 1.90
N ARG A 44 1.29 30.50 0.82
CA ARG A 44 1.07 30.04 -0.57
C ARG A 44 2.26 29.21 -1.08
N ILE A 45 3.02 28.62 -0.16
CA ILE A 45 4.22 27.84 -0.51
C ILE A 45 3.78 26.62 -1.33
N THR A 46 4.45 26.39 -2.45
CA THR A 46 4.19 25.24 -3.32
C THR A 46 4.91 23.99 -2.81
N PRO A 47 4.42 22.78 -3.10
CA PRO A 47 5.11 21.54 -2.73
C PRO A 47 6.58 21.53 -3.16
N ASN A 48 6.87 21.94 -4.41
CA ASN A 48 8.22 21.98 -4.95
C ASN A 48 9.15 22.93 -4.17
N GLN A 49 8.64 24.05 -3.65
CA GLN A 49 9.44 24.95 -2.79
C GLN A 49 9.81 24.29 -1.47
N ILE A 50 8.91 23.48 -0.90
CA ILE A 50 9.19 22.69 0.31
C ILE A 50 10.25 21.63 -0.01
N THR A 51 10.14 20.94 -1.15
CA THR A 51 11.13 19.95 -1.62
C THR A 51 12.54 20.56 -1.73
N TRP A 52 12.65 21.75 -2.34
CA TRP A 52 13.93 22.48 -2.40
C TRP A 52 14.45 22.88 -1.02
N GLY A 53 13.58 23.36 -0.13
CA GLY A 53 13.95 23.70 1.25
C GLY A 53 14.45 22.48 2.03
N ALA A 54 13.76 21.33 1.88
CA ALA A 54 14.18 20.06 2.47
C ALA A 54 15.57 19.64 1.95
N PHE A 55 15.80 19.75 0.64
CA PHE A 55 17.09 19.42 0.04
C PHE A 55 18.23 20.31 0.55
N LEU A 56 18.03 21.63 0.60
CA LEU A 56 19.02 22.58 1.11
C LEU A 56 19.36 22.30 2.58
N LEU A 57 18.37 22.02 3.42
CA LEU A 57 18.63 21.58 4.80
C LEU A 57 19.42 20.27 4.84
N GLY A 58 19.16 19.34 3.91
CA GLY A 58 19.95 18.12 3.76
C GLY A 58 21.42 18.41 3.47
N LEU A 59 21.72 19.39 2.61
CA LEU A 59 23.11 19.80 2.34
C LEU A 59 23.77 20.48 3.55
N VAL A 60 23.02 21.30 4.29
CA VAL A 60 23.50 21.89 5.56
C VAL A 60 23.82 20.81 6.58
N SER A 61 22.97 19.78 6.68
CA SER A 61 23.24 18.61 7.53
C SER A 61 24.53 17.90 7.12
N ALA A 62 24.77 17.72 5.82
CA ALA A 62 26.00 17.11 5.32
C ALA A 62 27.24 17.95 5.68
N ALA A 63 27.15 19.28 5.58
CA ALA A 63 28.23 20.16 6.00
C ALA A 63 28.55 20.00 7.50
N PHE A 64 27.53 19.88 8.36
CA PHE A 64 27.74 19.59 9.78
C PHE A 64 28.36 18.22 10.02
N PHE A 65 27.93 17.19 9.30
CA PHE A 65 28.54 15.87 9.39
C PHE A 65 30.01 15.84 8.97
N ALA A 66 30.41 16.67 8.00
CA ALA A 66 31.79 16.75 7.53
C ALA A 66 32.78 17.26 8.59
N PHE A 67 32.33 18.04 9.59
CA PHE A 67 33.22 18.49 10.68
C PHE A 67 33.62 17.37 11.65
N GLY A 68 32.89 16.26 11.70
CA GLY A 68 33.27 15.06 12.46
C GLY A 68 33.21 15.15 14.00
N ASP A 69 33.23 16.34 14.62
CA ASP A 69 33.06 16.43 16.08
C ASP A 69 31.64 16.06 16.50
N TRP A 70 31.51 15.41 17.66
CA TRP A 70 30.21 15.01 18.24
C TRP A 70 29.17 16.14 18.20
N ARG A 71 29.54 17.37 18.59
CA ARG A 71 28.62 18.52 18.63
C ARG A 71 28.05 18.83 17.25
N TRP A 72 28.89 18.75 16.23
CA TRP A 72 28.49 18.92 14.84
C TRP A 72 27.72 17.70 14.32
N LEU A 73 28.03 16.49 14.78
CA LEU A 73 27.25 15.29 14.49
C LEU A 73 25.81 15.39 15.02
N ILE A 74 25.60 15.84 16.26
CA ILE A 74 24.26 16.10 16.81
C ILE A 74 23.54 17.16 15.96
N ALA A 75 24.21 18.28 15.67
CA ALA A 75 23.61 19.35 14.89
C ALA A 75 23.21 18.85 13.49
N GLY A 76 24.08 18.07 12.84
CA GLY A 76 23.81 17.39 11.58
C GLY A 76 22.61 16.48 11.68
N ALA A 77 22.55 15.58 12.68
CA ALA A 77 21.43 14.67 12.90
C ALA A 77 20.09 15.39 13.09
N PHE A 78 20.10 16.48 13.85
CA PHE A 78 18.91 17.31 14.07
C PHE A 78 18.44 17.98 12.77
N VAL A 79 19.37 18.60 12.01
CA VAL A 79 19.05 19.25 10.74
C VAL A 79 18.62 18.22 9.69
N TYR A 80 19.23 17.03 9.67
CA TYR A 80 18.83 15.92 8.83
C TYR A 80 17.38 15.51 9.12
N HIS A 81 17.02 15.38 10.39
CA HIS A 81 15.67 15.04 10.79
C HIS A 81 14.66 16.12 10.38
N LEU A 82 15.03 17.40 10.51
CA LEU A 82 14.20 18.51 10.05
C LEU A 82 14.01 18.50 8.52
N SER A 83 15.08 18.24 7.77
CA SER A 83 15.03 18.03 6.31
C SER A 83 14.05 16.91 5.97
N PHE A 84 14.13 15.77 6.65
CA PHE A 84 13.23 14.63 6.44
C PHE A 84 11.76 14.93 6.81
N ILE A 85 11.52 15.75 7.84
CA ILE A 85 10.17 16.23 8.15
C ILE A 85 9.62 17.05 6.99
N LEU A 86 10.40 18.00 6.44
CA LEU A 86 9.97 18.83 5.31
C LEU A 86 9.72 18.01 4.03
N ASP A 87 10.58 17.04 3.76
CA ASP A 87 10.43 16.03 2.70
C ASP A 87 9.07 15.30 2.84
N CYS A 88 8.72 14.88 4.05
CA CYS A 88 7.42 14.26 4.29
C CYS A 88 6.25 15.25 4.20
N MET A 89 6.50 16.55 4.40
CA MET A 89 5.49 17.60 4.32
C MET A 89 5.15 17.94 2.87
N ASP A 90 6.09 17.93 1.92
CA ASP A 90 5.83 18.35 0.54
C ASP A 90 4.73 17.50 -0.11
N GLY A 91 4.76 16.18 0.06
CA GLY A 91 3.80 15.24 -0.50
C GLY A 91 2.48 15.30 0.24
N LYS A 92 2.49 15.61 1.54
CA LYS A 92 1.27 15.86 2.32
C LYS A 92 0.59 17.15 1.86
N VAL A 93 1.36 18.23 1.62
CA VAL A 93 0.84 19.48 1.07
C VAL A 93 0.29 19.24 -0.35
N ALA A 94 1.02 18.52 -1.21
CA ALA A 94 0.57 18.21 -2.56
C ALA A 94 -0.77 17.46 -2.59
N ARG A 95 -0.97 16.49 -1.68
CA ARG A 95 -2.25 15.78 -1.51
C ARG A 95 -3.36 16.69 -0.97
N LEU A 96 -3.05 17.55 -0.01
CA LEU A 96 -4.03 18.46 0.60
C LEU A 96 -4.49 19.56 -0.36
N THR A 97 -3.58 20.12 -1.15
CA THR A 97 -3.86 21.28 -2.03
C THR A 97 -4.22 20.88 -3.45
N GLY A 98 -4.10 19.59 -3.80
CA GLY A 98 -4.28 19.10 -5.17
C GLY A 98 -3.20 19.56 -6.15
N GLN A 99 -2.08 20.08 -5.66
CA GLN A 99 -0.97 20.62 -6.47
C GLN A 99 0.12 19.58 -6.76
N GLY A 100 -0.20 18.28 -6.68
CA GLY A 100 0.71 17.21 -7.05
C GLY A 100 1.05 17.24 -8.53
N SER A 101 2.31 17.00 -8.88
CA SER A 101 2.77 16.93 -10.26
C SER A 101 3.76 15.78 -10.46
N VAL A 102 3.83 15.25 -11.68
CA VAL A 102 4.81 14.20 -12.05
C VAL A 102 6.24 14.70 -11.85
N PHE A 103 6.50 15.95 -12.25
CA PHE A 103 7.79 16.61 -12.04
C PHE A 103 8.13 16.71 -10.55
N GLY A 104 7.20 17.14 -9.70
CA GLY A 104 7.43 17.23 -8.26
C GLY A 104 7.73 15.88 -7.62
N ALA A 105 6.99 14.83 -8.01
CA ALA A 105 7.25 13.47 -7.53
C ALA A 105 8.61 12.92 -7.97
N TRP A 106 9.05 13.24 -9.20
CA TRP A 106 10.39 12.91 -9.67
C TRP A 106 11.47 13.71 -8.94
N LEU A 107 11.24 15.00 -8.68
CA LEU A 107 12.18 15.89 -8.01
C LEU A 107 12.42 15.45 -6.55
N ASP A 108 11.34 15.20 -5.79
CA ASP A 108 11.36 14.64 -4.43
C ASP A 108 12.19 13.34 -4.41
N PHE A 109 11.91 12.45 -5.36
CA PHE A 109 12.66 11.20 -5.50
C PHE A 109 14.17 11.41 -5.73
N VAL A 110 14.57 12.33 -6.62
CA VAL A 110 15.98 12.59 -6.92
C VAL A 110 16.69 13.24 -5.72
N PHE A 111 16.05 14.22 -5.08
CA PHE A 111 16.65 14.95 -3.97
C PHE A 111 16.82 14.08 -2.72
N ASP A 112 15.89 13.17 -2.43
CA ASP A 112 16.06 12.18 -1.37
C ASP A 112 17.32 11.32 -1.60
N ARG A 113 17.56 10.87 -2.84
CA ARG A 113 18.75 10.06 -3.17
C ARG A 113 20.04 10.85 -3.03
N ILE A 114 20.09 12.06 -3.57
CA ILE A 114 21.27 12.92 -3.46
C ILE A 114 21.54 13.25 -2.00
N ARG A 115 20.51 13.61 -1.22
CA ARG A 115 20.63 13.89 0.22
C ARG A 115 21.27 12.72 0.96
N VAL A 116 20.76 11.51 0.75
CA VAL A 116 21.28 10.29 1.42
C VAL A 116 22.73 10.03 1.04
N ALA A 117 23.07 10.12 -0.25
CA ALA A 117 24.44 9.90 -0.71
C ALA A 117 25.41 10.95 -0.15
N VAL A 118 25.06 12.23 -0.23
CA VAL A 118 25.89 13.34 0.24
C VAL A 118 26.06 13.30 1.76
N CYS A 119 24.99 13.06 2.52
CA CYS A 119 25.08 12.91 3.98
C CYS A 119 25.87 11.66 4.38
N GLY A 120 25.68 10.55 3.66
CA GLY A 120 26.43 9.30 3.84
C GLY A 120 27.93 9.51 3.70
N VAL A 121 28.34 10.10 2.59
CA VAL A 121 29.76 10.39 2.31
C VAL A 121 30.29 11.42 3.31
N ALA A 122 29.58 12.50 3.58
CA ALA A 122 30.05 13.56 4.47
C ALA A 122 30.23 13.08 5.92
N LEU A 123 29.29 12.29 6.44
CA LEU A 123 29.39 11.70 7.78
C LEU A 123 30.62 10.81 7.92
N MET A 124 30.81 9.92 6.95
CA MET A 124 31.92 8.98 7.02
C MET A 124 33.27 9.66 6.73
N ALA A 125 33.32 10.60 5.79
CA ALA A 125 34.52 11.38 5.50
C ALA A 125 34.93 12.25 6.71
N GLY A 126 33.98 12.91 7.36
CA GLY A 126 34.24 13.70 8.58
C GLY A 126 34.73 12.84 9.74
N GLN A 127 34.17 11.63 9.91
CA GLN A 127 34.70 10.67 10.90
C GLN A 127 36.09 10.15 10.55
N TYR A 128 36.37 9.89 9.26
CA TYR A 128 37.68 9.46 8.79
C TYR A 128 38.75 10.53 9.05
N ASP A 129 38.47 11.79 8.71
CA ASP A 129 39.41 12.91 8.92
C ASP A 129 39.79 13.07 10.40
N ARG A 130 38.81 12.85 11.29
CA ARG A 130 39.01 12.94 12.74
C ARG A 130 39.75 11.74 13.34
N THR A 131 39.45 10.52 12.91
CA THR A 131 39.90 9.28 13.58
C THR A 131 41.07 8.60 12.87
N GLY A 132 41.23 8.83 11.57
CA GLY A 132 42.16 8.10 10.70
C GLY A 132 41.74 6.65 10.40
N GLU A 133 40.57 6.19 10.86
CA GLU A 133 40.15 4.81 10.68
C GLU A 133 39.56 4.57 9.28
N THR A 134 40.23 3.74 8.48
CA THR A 134 39.81 3.44 7.10
C THR A 134 38.46 2.72 7.00
N ILE A 135 37.94 2.17 8.10
CA ILE A 135 36.61 1.55 8.14
C ILE A 135 35.52 2.52 7.70
N TYR A 136 35.64 3.82 8.01
CA TYR A 136 34.66 4.82 7.60
C TYR A 136 34.54 4.95 6.08
N ILE A 137 35.64 4.81 5.33
CA ILE A 137 35.61 4.85 3.86
C ILE A 137 34.78 3.67 3.31
N TRP A 138 35.00 2.47 3.86
CA TRP A 138 34.22 1.28 3.49
C TRP A 138 32.75 1.40 3.90
N LEU A 139 32.47 2.00 5.06
CA LEU A 139 31.10 2.28 5.49
C LEU A 139 30.41 3.31 4.59
N ALA A 140 31.13 4.31 4.07
CA ALA A 140 30.58 5.26 3.10
C ALA A 140 30.12 4.53 1.82
N ALA A 141 31.00 3.69 1.28
CA ALA A 141 30.69 2.87 0.12
C ALA A 141 29.52 1.91 0.40
N ALA A 142 29.51 1.27 1.57
CA ALA A 142 28.44 0.37 1.98
C ALA A 142 27.09 1.09 2.12
N VAL A 143 27.04 2.28 2.71
CA VAL A 143 25.80 3.05 2.87
C VAL A 143 25.20 3.42 1.51
N VAL A 144 26.03 3.94 0.59
CA VAL A 144 25.58 4.28 -0.77
C VAL A 144 25.14 3.04 -1.54
N PHE A 145 25.91 1.95 -1.44
CA PHE A 145 25.59 0.68 -2.08
C PHE A 145 24.26 0.11 -1.57
N LEU A 146 24.06 0.08 -0.24
CA LEU A 146 22.85 -0.45 0.38
C LEU A 146 21.59 0.38 0.04
N ASP A 147 21.67 1.72 0.04
CA ASP A 147 20.54 2.54 -0.39
C ASP A 147 20.21 2.31 -1.88
N THR A 148 21.23 2.16 -2.72
CA THR A 148 21.07 1.87 -4.16
C THR A 148 20.47 0.49 -4.39
N LEU A 149 20.98 -0.55 -3.73
CA LEU A 149 20.50 -1.92 -3.81
C LEU A 149 19.02 -2.00 -3.41
N ARG A 150 18.67 -1.41 -2.27
CA ARG A 150 17.28 -1.31 -1.80
C ARG A 150 16.39 -0.63 -2.84
N TYR A 151 16.86 0.45 -3.45
CA TYR A 151 16.10 1.16 -4.46
C TYR A 151 15.84 0.30 -5.70
N ILE A 152 16.89 -0.33 -6.25
CA ILE A 152 16.78 -1.19 -7.43
C ILE A 152 15.82 -2.34 -7.15
N ASN A 153 15.98 -3.02 -6.01
CA ASN A 153 15.08 -4.08 -5.58
C ASN A 153 13.64 -3.59 -5.50
N GLY A 154 13.41 -2.44 -4.85
CA GLY A 154 12.07 -1.85 -4.72
C GLY A 154 11.39 -1.59 -6.07
N LEU A 155 12.14 -1.07 -7.04
CA LEU A 155 11.64 -0.86 -8.40
C LEU A 155 11.33 -2.17 -9.13
N GLU A 156 12.23 -3.14 -9.06
CA GLU A 156 12.07 -4.42 -9.74
C GLU A 156 10.88 -5.19 -9.18
N ILE A 157 10.76 -5.26 -7.85
CA ILE A 157 9.61 -5.83 -7.16
C ILE A 157 8.31 -5.12 -7.59
N PHE A 158 8.32 -3.79 -7.73
CA PHE A 158 7.13 -3.06 -8.19
C PHE A 158 6.76 -3.44 -9.62
N LYS A 159 7.73 -3.45 -10.54
CA LYS A 159 7.53 -3.85 -11.94
C LYS A 159 6.98 -5.27 -12.05
N ILE A 160 7.61 -6.23 -11.39
CA ILE A 160 7.19 -7.65 -11.40
C ILE A 160 5.75 -7.79 -10.87
N ARG A 161 5.43 -7.19 -9.72
CA ARG A 161 4.08 -7.25 -9.16
C ARG A 161 3.04 -6.57 -10.03
N HIS A 162 3.39 -5.47 -10.70
CA HIS A 162 2.49 -4.80 -11.63
C HIS A 162 2.18 -5.69 -12.85
N THR A 163 3.22 -6.30 -13.44
CA THR A 163 3.07 -7.22 -14.58
C THR A 163 2.22 -8.44 -14.24
N MET A 164 2.50 -9.11 -13.11
CA MET A 164 1.70 -10.27 -12.67
C MET A 164 0.23 -9.89 -12.48
N ARG A 165 -0.07 -8.75 -11.83
CA ARG A 165 -1.46 -8.28 -11.65
C ARG A 165 -2.15 -7.98 -12.97
N LYS A 166 -1.43 -7.41 -13.95
CA LYS A 166 -1.96 -7.13 -15.29
C LYS A 166 -2.32 -8.43 -16.01
N GLN A 167 -1.46 -9.44 -15.95
CA GLN A 167 -1.70 -10.75 -16.54
C GLN A 167 -2.88 -11.48 -15.89
N ILE A 168 -2.97 -11.51 -14.56
CA ILE A 168 -4.12 -12.08 -13.83
C ILE A 168 -5.43 -11.41 -14.28
N LYS A 169 -5.47 -10.07 -14.28
CA LYS A 169 -6.68 -9.33 -14.68
C LYS A 169 -7.06 -9.60 -16.14
N ALA A 170 -6.08 -9.73 -17.04
CA ALA A 170 -6.33 -10.03 -18.43
C ALA A 170 -6.94 -11.43 -18.60
N ARG A 171 -6.37 -12.45 -17.94
CA ARG A 171 -6.87 -13.84 -17.96
C ARG A 171 -8.26 -13.96 -17.34
N VAL A 172 -8.50 -13.34 -16.17
CA VAL A 172 -9.84 -13.33 -15.53
C VAL A 172 -10.89 -12.69 -16.44
N ARG A 173 -10.53 -11.61 -17.16
CA ARG A 173 -11.44 -10.99 -18.14
C ARG A 173 -11.67 -11.87 -19.36
N ALA A 174 -10.68 -12.62 -19.82
CA ALA A 174 -10.82 -13.57 -20.92
C ALA A 174 -11.72 -14.74 -20.54
N ALA A 175 -11.51 -15.36 -19.37
CA ALA A 175 -12.35 -16.45 -18.86
C ALA A 175 -13.82 -16.02 -18.73
N ARG A 176 -14.09 -14.84 -18.16
CA ARG A 176 -15.45 -14.31 -18.05
C ARG A 176 -16.11 -14.04 -19.40
N ARG A 177 -15.34 -13.67 -20.43
CA ARG A 177 -15.86 -13.49 -21.79
C ARG A 177 -16.18 -14.83 -22.44
N ALA A 178 -15.37 -15.86 -22.21
CA ALA A 178 -15.61 -17.20 -22.72
C ALA A 178 -16.87 -17.83 -22.09
N GLU A 179 -17.06 -17.67 -20.78
CA GLU A 179 -18.27 -18.10 -20.06
C GLU A 179 -19.52 -17.42 -20.62
N ASN A 180 -19.52 -16.09 -20.71
CA ASN A 180 -20.64 -15.34 -21.31
C ASN A 180 -20.91 -15.76 -22.77
N ALA A 181 -19.88 -16.05 -23.56
CA ALA A 181 -20.05 -16.50 -24.94
C ALA A 181 -20.63 -17.92 -25.03
N ALA A 182 -20.21 -18.82 -24.13
CA ALA A 182 -20.76 -20.16 -24.04
C ALA A 182 -22.23 -20.15 -23.58
N GLU A 183 -22.58 -19.28 -22.62
CA GLU A 183 -23.97 -19.06 -22.20
C GLU A 183 -24.85 -18.55 -23.35
N LEU A 184 -24.35 -17.59 -24.14
CA LEU A 184 -25.06 -17.08 -25.32
C LEU A 184 -25.24 -18.16 -26.39
N ALA A 185 -24.20 -18.95 -26.67
CA ALA A 185 -24.27 -20.04 -27.65
C ALA A 185 -25.25 -21.14 -27.20
N PHE A 186 -25.26 -21.49 -25.91
CA PHE A 186 -26.22 -22.42 -25.34
C PHE A 186 -27.66 -21.90 -25.42
N MET A 187 -27.87 -20.61 -25.13
CA MET A 187 -29.17 -19.96 -25.26
C MET A 187 -29.66 -19.96 -26.73
N GLU A 188 -28.76 -19.66 -27.67
CA GLU A 188 -29.07 -19.69 -29.10
C GLU A 188 -29.44 -21.10 -29.57
N ASP A 189 -28.74 -22.14 -29.09
CA ASP A 189 -29.05 -23.54 -29.41
C ASP A 189 -30.39 -23.99 -28.81
N LEU A 190 -30.72 -23.59 -27.57
CA LEU A 190 -32.03 -23.83 -26.96
C LEU A 190 -33.16 -23.21 -27.78
N LEU A 191 -33.00 -21.95 -28.22
CA LEU A 191 -33.99 -21.26 -29.04
C LEU A 191 -34.11 -21.87 -30.45
N ARG A 192 -33.01 -22.38 -31.00
CA ARG A 192 -33.03 -23.09 -32.29
C ARG A 192 -33.77 -24.43 -32.20
N ASN A 193 -33.55 -25.18 -31.11
CA ASN A 193 -34.15 -26.50 -30.89
C ASN A 193 -35.60 -26.43 -30.37
N ASN A 194 -36.01 -25.30 -29.81
CA ASN A 194 -37.40 -25.03 -29.42
C ASN A 194 -37.83 -23.61 -29.86
N PRO A 195 -38.17 -23.42 -31.15
CA PRO A 195 -38.45 -22.09 -31.72
C PRO A 195 -39.73 -21.43 -31.21
N GLU A 196 -40.59 -22.17 -30.50
CA GLU A 196 -41.78 -21.64 -29.82
C GLU A 196 -41.53 -21.36 -28.32
N ALA A 197 -40.30 -21.51 -27.82
CA ALA A 197 -39.94 -21.15 -26.45
C ALA A 197 -40.02 -19.63 -26.28
N ASP A 198 -41.18 -19.17 -25.82
CA ASP A 198 -41.44 -17.76 -25.54
C ASP A 198 -40.56 -17.31 -24.36
N ILE A 199 -39.44 -16.66 -24.68
CA ILE A 199 -38.42 -16.17 -23.73
C ILE A 199 -39.07 -15.32 -22.63
N GLU A 200 -40.14 -14.61 -22.98
CA GLU A 200 -40.92 -13.78 -22.07
C GLU A 200 -41.70 -14.62 -21.05
N GLN A 201 -42.15 -15.82 -21.42
CA GLN A 201 -42.94 -16.71 -20.57
C GLN A 201 -42.08 -17.48 -19.56
N ASP A 202 -40.85 -17.86 -19.91
CA ASP A 202 -39.90 -18.52 -19.00
C ASP A 202 -39.26 -17.54 -18.01
N ILE A 203 -38.92 -16.32 -18.46
CA ILE A 203 -38.47 -15.24 -17.56
C ILE A 203 -39.61 -14.85 -16.62
N ARG A 204 -40.86 -14.77 -17.13
CA ARG A 204 -42.04 -14.56 -16.28
C ARG A 204 -42.28 -15.75 -15.38
N GLN A 205 -42.19 -17.02 -15.78
CA GLN A 205 -42.40 -18.16 -14.88
C GLN A 205 -41.33 -18.25 -13.80
N ALA A 206 -40.06 -17.94 -14.11
CA ALA A 206 -38.97 -17.82 -13.14
C ALA A 206 -39.17 -16.63 -12.17
N ALA A 207 -39.69 -15.50 -12.67
CA ALA A 207 -40.03 -14.32 -11.87
C ALA A 207 -41.36 -14.48 -11.07
N THR A 208 -42.32 -15.24 -11.59
CA THR A 208 -43.63 -15.49 -10.96
C THR A 208 -43.52 -16.59 -9.91
N ALA A 209 -42.59 -17.54 -10.08
CA ALA A 209 -42.15 -18.44 -9.01
C ALA A 209 -41.49 -17.68 -7.84
N THR A 210 -41.05 -16.44 -8.06
CA THR A 210 -40.48 -15.56 -7.03
C THR A 210 -41.44 -14.48 -6.51
N VAL A 211 -42.61 -14.27 -7.10
CA VAL A 211 -43.56 -13.24 -6.62
C VAL A 211 -45.02 -13.60 -6.93
N THR A 212 -45.82 -13.89 -5.88
CA THR A 212 -47.17 -13.30 -5.71
C THR A 212 -47.77 -13.56 -4.31
N PRO A 213 -48.68 -12.72 -3.78
CA PRO A 213 -48.97 -11.31 -4.13
C PRO A 213 -48.99 -10.35 -2.92
N GLY A 214 -48.63 -9.10 -3.18
CA GLY A 214 -48.93 -7.98 -2.30
C GLY A 214 -48.57 -6.61 -2.89
N GLY A 215 -49.39 -6.12 -3.84
CA GLY A 215 -49.68 -4.68 -3.95
C GLY A 215 -48.89 -3.80 -4.93
N VAL A 216 -49.60 -3.46 -6.01
CA VAL A 216 -49.64 -2.17 -6.75
C VAL A 216 -48.47 -1.78 -7.66
N ALA A 217 -48.87 -1.40 -8.88
CA ALA A 217 -48.09 -1.05 -10.06
C ALA A 217 -47.56 0.39 -10.06
N GLU A 218 -46.48 0.64 -10.84
CA GLU A 218 -46.41 1.80 -11.74
C GLU A 218 -45.31 1.64 -12.82
N SER A 219 -45.74 1.75 -14.09
CA SER A 219 -45.13 2.39 -15.26
C SER A 219 -43.62 2.25 -15.61
N ALA A 220 -43.39 1.54 -16.73
CA ALA A 220 -42.62 1.87 -17.94
C ALA A 220 -41.56 2.99 -17.94
N GLU A 221 -40.36 2.69 -18.46
CA GLU A 221 -39.78 3.33 -19.67
C GLU A 221 -38.45 2.66 -20.09
N ILE A 222 -38.32 2.36 -21.39
CA ILE A 222 -37.11 1.94 -22.08
C ILE A 222 -36.58 3.15 -22.85
N ALA A 223 -35.32 3.56 -22.66
CA ALA A 223 -34.44 4.03 -23.74
C ALA A 223 -33.03 4.41 -23.26
N GLU A 224 -32.04 3.89 -24.01
CA GLU A 224 -30.79 4.53 -24.44
C GLU A 224 -29.62 4.79 -23.46
N SER A 225 -28.54 4.02 -23.69
CA SER A 225 -27.14 4.41 -23.48
C SER A 225 -26.68 5.45 -24.54
N PRO A 226 -25.78 6.39 -24.21
CA PRO A 226 -24.34 6.10 -24.35
C PRO A 226 -23.40 6.70 -23.28
N GLU A 227 -22.19 6.15 -23.22
CA GLU A 227 -21.01 6.59 -22.46
C GLU A 227 -20.65 8.08 -22.71
N VAL A 228 -20.14 8.83 -21.71
CA VAL A 228 -18.72 9.29 -21.57
C VAL A 228 -18.46 9.87 -20.15
N ALA A 229 -17.28 9.57 -19.60
CA ALA A 229 -16.48 10.33 -18.61
C ALA A 229 -16.84 10.26 -17.10
N ALA A 230 -16.01 9.53 -16.35
CA ALA A 230 -15.45 10.03 -15.08
C ALA A 230 -14.24 9.17 -14.62
N PHE A 231 -13.05 9.69 -14.87
CA PHE A 231 -11.87 9.47 -14.03
C PHE A 231 -12.15 10.09 -12.65
N ALA A 232 -12.17 9.30 -11.57
CA ALA A 232 -11.64 9.66 -10.24
C ALA A 232 -11.97 8.58 -9.20
N GLU A 233 -10.99 8.31 -8.35
CA GLU A 233 -11.07 7.51 -7.13
C GLU A 233 -12.33 7.78 -6.30
N ARG A 234 -12.91 6.71 -5.73
CA ARG A 234 -13.57 6.73 -4.40
C ARG A 234 -13.70 5.32 -3.86
N GLU A 235 -12.68 4.89 -3.12
CA GLU A 235 -12.79 3.83 -2.11
C GLU A 235 -13.41 4.48 -0.87
N HIS A 236 -14.75 4.45 -0.75
CA HIS A 236 -15.49 4.76 0.47
C HIS A 236 -16.55 3.69 0.70
N ALA A 237 -16.21 2.75 1.58
CA ALA A 237 -17.19 1.99 2.34
C ALA A 237 -17.68 2.84 3.52
N PRO A 238 -18.92 2.68 4.02
CA PRO A 238 -19.20 2.94 5.41
C PRO A 238 -18.94 1.67 6.23
N ALA A 239 -18.30 1.88 7.38
CA ALA A 239 -18.12 0.92 8.44
C ALA A 239 -19.28 1.01 9.44
N THR A 240 -19.78 -0.12 9.91
CA THR A 240 -20.47 -0.28 11.20
C THR A 240 -19.92 -1.58 11.81
N ALA A 241 -18.97 -1.48 12.74
CA ALA A 241 -19.17 -1.38 14.18
C ALA A 241 -19.77 -2.66 14.78
N ALA A 242 -18.91 -3.43 15.43
CA ALA A 242 -19.24 -4.60 16.24
C ALA A 242 -19.68 -4.17 17.65
N THR A 243 -20.68 -4.85 18.19
CA THR A 243 -20.87 -4.98 19.64
C THR A 243 -21.46 -6.36 19.94
N ALA A 244 -20.77 -7.13 20.77
CA ALA A 244 -21.20 -8.40 21.32
C ALA A 244 -21.74 -8.17 22.74
N VAL A 245 -22.95 -8.65 23.07
CA VAL A 245 -23.39 -8.98 24.45
C VAL A 245 -24.45 -10.09 24.36
N SER A 246 -24.43 -10.92 25.40
CA SER A 246 -25.12 -12.17 25.78
C SER A 246 -26.65 -12.28 25.64
N ALA A 247 -27.09 -13.55 25.56
CA ALA A 247 -28.44 -14.11 25.62
C ALA A 247 -29.29 -13.70 26.86
N PRO A 248 -30.61 -13.97 26.82
CA PRO A 248 -31.11 -15.19 27.49
C PRO A 248 -32.17 -16.01 26.70
N ASP A 249 -32.38 -17.24 27.18
CA ASP A 249 -33.36 -18.26 26.78
C ASP A 249 -34.83 -17.81 26.71
N ALA A 250 -35.61 -18.39 25.78
CA ALA A 250 -36.77 -19.27 26.07
C ALA A 250 -37.60 -19.61 24.81
N ALA A 251 -37.92 -20.92 24.66
CA ALA A 251 -39.15 -21.56 24.13
C ALA A 251 -39.76 -21.07 22.79
N GLU A 252 -40.26 -21.86 21.83
CA GLU A 252 -40.82 -23.22 21.78
C GLU A 252 -41.16 -23.51 20.30
N GLY A 253 -41.30 -24.79 19.91
CA GLY A 253 -42.15 -25.21 18.78
C GLY A 253 -41.46 -25.80 17.54
N GLY A 254 -41.53 -27.13 17.39
CA GLY A 254 -41.22 -27.91 16.18
C GLY A 254 -42.09 -27.52 14.97
N VAL A 255 -41.91 -28.04 13.75
CA VAL A 255 -41.70 -29.43 13.32
C VAL A 255 -41.17 -29.35 11.87
N GLY A 256 -40.21 -30.19 11.48
CA GLY A 256 -40.51 -31.16 10.42
C GLY A 256 -39.58 -30.99 9.22
N ALA A 257 -39.04 -32.10 8.75
CA ALA A 257 -37.95 -32.19 7.79
C ALA A 257 -38.41 -32.17 6.33
N GLU A 258 -37.44 -31.86 5.46
CA GLU A 258 -37.18 -32.40 4.11
C GLU A 258 -37.16 -31.39 2.96
N GLY A 259 -36.09 -31.47 2.16
CA GLY A 259 -36.00 -30.89 0.81
C GLY A 259 -34.96 -29.79 0.62
N GLU A 260 -33.69 -30.05 0.94
CA GLU A 260 -32.57 -29.12 0.81
C GLU A 260 -32.23 -28.87 -0.67
N ALA A 261 -32.78 -27.80 -1.25
CA ALA A 261 -32.35 -27.24 -2.53
C ALA A 261 -30.94 -26.63 -2.40
N PRO A 262 -30.10 -26.65 -3.45
CA PRO A 262 -28.67 -26.37 -3.33
C PRO A 262 -28.47 -24.92 -2.92
N THR A 263 -28.21 -24.72 -1.63
CA THR A 263 -27.72 -23.46 -1.07
C THR A 263 -26.51 -23.06 -1.90
N LYS A 264 -26.59 -21.94 -2.61
CA LYS A 264 -25.44 -21.25 -3.20
C LYS A 264 -24.36 -21.26 -2.12
N ALA A 265 -23.32 -22.06 -2.34
CA ALA A 265 -22.28 -22.26 -1.36
C ALA A 265 -21.79 -20.86 -0.94
N PRO A 266 -21.86 -20.50 0.36
CA PRO A 266 -21.32 -19.23 0.81
C PRO A 266 -19.89 -19.21 0.29
N ALA A 267 -19.52 -18.16 -0.43
CA ALA A 267 -18.18 -18.01 -1.01
C ALA A 267 -17.19 -18.45 0.04
N ARG A 268 -16.65 -19.66 -0.13
CA ARG A 268 -15.78 -20.27 0.86
C ARG A 268 -14.54 -19.41 0.75
N VAL A 269 -14.45 -18.38 1.59
CA VAL A 269 -13.22 -17.68 1.87
C VAL A 269 -12.39 -18.76 2.53
N ILE A 270 -11.72 -19.56 1.69
CA ILE A 270 -10.72 -20.51 2.11
C ILE A 270 -9.68 -19.62 2.73
N ASP A 271 -9.77 -19.52 4.05
CA ASP A 271 -8.84 -18.80 4.87
C ASP A 271 -7.55 -19.59 4.80
N LEU A 272 -6.77 -19.32 3.73
CA LEU A 272 -5.49 -19.92 3.37
C LEU A 272 -4.44 -19.81 4.49
N HIS A 273 -4.80 -19.25 5.64
CA HIS A 273 -3.95 -19.03 6.80
C HIS A 273 -4.53 -19.64 8.09
N GLN A 274 -5.60 -20.46 8.07
CA GLN A 274 -6.14 -21.06 9.30
C GLN A 274 -5.07 -21.83 10.11
N GLU A 275 -4.26 -22.68 9.47
CA GLU A 275 -3.16 -23.40 10.14
C GLU A 275 -2.03 -22.47 10.63
N PHE A 276 -1.69 -21.43 9.86
CA PHE A 276 -0.69 -20.44 10.25
C PHE A 276 -1.16 -19.59 11.44
N ARG A 277 -2.47 -19.31 11.51
CA ARG A 277 -3.10 -18.58 12.63
C ARG A 277 -3.09 -19.36 13.92
N HIS A 278 -3.26 -20.67 13.83
CA HIS A 278 -3.17 -21.55 14.98
C HIS A 278 -1.72 -21.70 15.50
N ARG A 279 -0.74 -21.72 14.59
CA ARG A 279 0.68 -21.94 14.94
C ARG A 279 1.43 -20.67 15.41
N PHE A 280 0.98 -19.46 15.06
CA PHE A 280 1.65 -18.20 15.44
C PHE A 280 0.69 -17.09 15.94
N PRO A 281 -0.03 -17.30 17.06
CA PRO A 281 -1.00 -16.31 17.59
C PRO A 281 -0.35 -14.99 18.03
N VAL A 282 0.92 -15.01 18.45
CA VAL A 282 1.68 -13.81 18.84
C VAL A 282 2.06 -12.98 17.63
N TYR A 283 2.46 -13.61 16.52
CA TYR A 283 2.79 -12.93 15.27
C TYR A 283 1.57 -12.19 14.71
N LEU A 284 0.39 -12.80 14.80
CA LEU A 284 -0.86 -12.16 14.35
C LEU A 284 -1.29 -11.02 15.25
N ARG A 285 -1.12 -11.14 16.57
CA ARG A 285 -1.35 -10.02 17.49
C ARG A 285 -0.40 -8.86 17.20
N ALA A 286 0.89 -9.13 16.98
CA ALA A 286 1.88 -8.12 16.61
C ALA A 286 1.57 -7.49 15.24
N ARG A 287 1.26 -8.30 14.23
CA ARG A 287 0.87 -7.83 12.89
C ARG A 287 -0.39 -6.97 12.95
N SER A 288 -1.42 -7.40 13.67
CA SER A 288 -2.66 -6.64 13.87
C SER A 288 -2.41 -5.37 14.68
N PHE A 289 -1.47 -5.38 15.62
CA PHE A 289 -1.03 -4.18 16.33
C PHE A 289 -0.37 -3.17 15.38
N PHE A 290 0.61 -3.58 14.58
CA PHE A 290 1.27 -2.70 13.61
C PHE A 290 0.29 -2.16 12.57
N LEU A 291 -0.59 -3.01 12.03
CA LEU A 291 -1.59 -2.60 11.04
C LEU A 291 -2.63 -1.64 11.60
N ARG A 292 -3.03 -1.78 12.88
CA ARG A 292 -3.89 -0.81 13.57
C ARG A 292 -3.23 0.57 13.72
N HIS A 293 -1.91 0.60 13.84
CA HIS A 293 -1.13 1.83 13.96
C HIS A 293 -0.59 2.35 12.62
N ARG A 294 -1.11 1.91 11.45
CA ARG A 294 -0.60 2.29 10.11
C ARG A 294 0.87 1.92 9.85
N ILE A 295 1.47 1.07 10.69
CA ILE A 295 2.86 0.64 10.54
C ILE A 295 2.92 -0.53 9.56
N ARG A 296 3.80 -0.42 8.56
CA ARG A 296 4.08 -1.50 7.62
C ARG A 296 4.74 -2.70 8.33
N THR A 297 4.50 -3.91 7.83
CA THR A 297 5.00 -5.15 8.47
C THR A 297 6.51 -5.37 8.32
N HIS A 298 7.15 -4.69 7.37
CA HIS A 298 8.61 -4.65 7.22
C HIS A 298 9.18 -3.50 8.03
N LEU A 299 9.61 -3.82 9.26
CA LEU A 299 9.97 -2.83 10.28
C LEU A 299 11.30 -2.12 10.01
N VAL A 300 12.20 -2.72 9.25
CA VAL A 300 13.44 -2.06 8.83
C VAL A 300 13.49 -2.05 7.32
N SER A 301 13.45 -0.86 6.73
CA SER A 301 13.69 -0.63 5.32
C SER A 301 14.49 0.67 5.19
N GLY A 302 14.35 1.39 4.08
CA GLY A 302 15.22 2.53 3.76
C GLY A 302 15.20 3.64 4.79
N ILE A 303 14.00 4.03 5.26
CA ILE A 303 13.84 5.12 6.22
C ILE A 303 14.52 4.75 7.54
N GLU A 304 14.22 3.58 8.11
CA GLU A 304 14.81 3.17 9.39
C GLU A 304 16.32 2.98 9.31
N PHE A 305 16.82 2.47 8.17
CA PHE A 305 18.25 2.42 7.88
C PHE A 305 18.88 3.82 7.91
N GLN A 306 18.30 4.78 7.20
CA GLN A 306 18.78 6.16 7.18
C GLN A 306 18.75 6.79 8.58
N MET A 307 17.67 6.61 9.34
CA MET A 307 17.57 7.16 10.70
C MET A 307 18.58 6.50 11.65
N GLY A 308 18.84 5.20 11.48
CA GLY A 308 19.89 4.49 12.21
C GLY A 308 21.28 5.07 11.95
N VAL A 309 21.62 5.32 10.69
CA VAL A 309 22.93 5.85 10.28
C VAL A 309 23.09 7.33 10.62
N PHE A 310 22.10 8.18 10.27
CA PHE A 310 22.23 9.64 10.32
C PHE A 310 21.71 10.29 11.59
N ILE A 311 20.91 9.57 12.40
CA ILE A 311 20.39 10.10 13.66
C ILE A 311 20.94 9.30 14.82
N LEU A 312 20.65 8.00 14.89
CA LEU A 312 21.01 7.20 16.06
C LEU A 312 22.53 7.02 16.21
N GLY A 313 23.26 6.80 15.11
CA GLY A 313 24.72 6.72 15.13
C GLY A 313 25.36 7.97 15.74
N PRO A 314 25.18 9.16 15.14
CA PRO A 314 25.60 10.46 15.67
C PRO A 314 25.16 10.73 17.12
N LEU A 315 23.91 10.39 17.48
CA LEU A 315 23.35 10.68 18.80
C LEU A 315 24.02 9.90 19.93
N PHE A 316 24.59 8.72 19.63
CA PHE A 316 25.20 7.82 20.61
C PHE A 316 26.72 7.64 20.41
N ASP A 317 27.38 8.49 19.62
CA ASP A 317 28.77 8.32 19.11
C ASP A 317 29.05 7.03 18.35
N SER A 318 28.02 6.25 18.07
CA SER A 318 28.22 4.86 17.67
C SER A 318 28.02 4.70 16.17
N VAL A 319 28.61 5.60 15.38
CA VAL A 319 28.41 5.65 13.91
C VAL A 319 28.73 4.31 13.26
N ILE A 320 29.86 3.68 13.61
CA ILE A 320 30.25 2.36 13.08
C ILE A 320 29.20 1.31 13.44
N LYS A 321 28.90 1.14 14.73
CA LYS A 321 27.99 0.08 15.20
C LYS A 321 26.57 0.29 14.65
N ALA A 322 26.07 1.52 14.70
CA ALA A 322 24.74 1.87 14.20
C ALA A 322 24.64 1.61 12.69
N THR A 323 25.68 1.92 11.91
CA THR A 323 25.69 1.67 10.47
C THR A 323 25.70 0.18 10.15
N ILE A 324 26.56 -0.60 10.82
CA ILE A 324 26.64 -2.05 10.62
C ILE A 324 25.31 -2.72 11.00
N VAL A 325 24.75 -2.40 12.17
CA VAL A 325 23.49 -2.99 12.64
C VAL A 325 22.34 -2.60 11.71
N SER A 326 22.22 -1.33 11.35
CA SER A 326 21.16 -0.85 10.47
C SER A 326 21.27 -1.47 9.07
N GLY A 327 22.50 -1.58 8.54
CA GLY A 327 22.76 -2.21 7.24
C GLY A 327 22.47 -3.71 7.24
N ALA A 328 22.87 -4.43 8.28
CA ALA A 328 22.56 -5.85 8.44
C ALA A 328 21.05 -6.10 8.55
N LEU A 329 20.34 -5.29 9.35
CA LEU A 329 18.88 -5.37 9.44
C LEU A 329 18.21 -5.08 8.10
N LEU A 330 18.65 -4.05 7.38
CA LEU A 330 18.14 -3.74 6.04
C LEU A 330 18.29 -4.94 5.10
N LEU A 331 19.48 -5.55 5.04
CA LEU A 331 19.73 -6.72 4.19
C LEU A 331 18.84 -7.90 4.54
N VAL A 332 18.66 -8.19 5.83
CA VAL A 332 17.76 -9.28 6.28
C VAL A 332 16.33 -9.04 5.80
N PHE A 333 15.81 -7.81 5.95
CA PHE A 333 14.46 -7.49 5.49
C PHE A 333 14.33 -7.47 3.97
N GLU A 334 15.32 -6.96 3.24
CA GLU A 334 15.34 -7.00 1.77
C GLU A 334 15.36 -8.44 1.25
N LEU A 335 16.19 -9.31 1.82
CA LEU A 335 16.21 -10.74 1.49
C LEU A 335 14.86 -11.42 1.79
N ALA A 336 14.22 -11.10 2.91
CA ALA A 336 12.90 -11.62 3.23
C ALA A 336 11.84 -11.17 2.21
N ILE A 337 11.92 -9.92 1.72
CA ILE A 337 11.01 -9.40 0.69
C ILE A 337 11.26 -10.10 -0.65
N ILE A 338 12.52 -10.26 -1.05
CA ILE A 338 12.90 -10.97 -2.28
C ILE A 338 12.42 -12.42 -2.23
N TYR A 339 12.65 -13.10 -1.10
CA TYR A 339 12.20 -14.48 -0.90
C TYR A 339 10.67 -14.59 -1.02
N LYS A 340 9.92 -13.66 -0.42
CA LYS A 340 8.47 -13.59 -0.56
C LYS A 340 8.01 -13.35 -2.00
N LEU A 341 8.74 -12.52 -2.75
CA LEU A 341 8.45 -12.32 -4.18
C LEU A 341 8.68 -13.61 -4.96
N LEU A 342 9.79 -14.31 -4.72
CA LEU A 342 10.11 -15.57 -5.37
C LEU A 342 9.01 -16.62 -5.16
N LEU A 343 8.52 -16.77 -3.93
CA LEU A 343 7.37 -17.61 -3.61
C LEU A 343 6.12 -17.20 -4.41
N SER A 344 5.79 -15.91 -4.40
CA SER A 344 4.63 -15.38 -5.12
C SER A 344 4.72 -15.60 -6.64
N THR A 345 5.92 -15.52 -7.22
CA THR A 345 6.13 -15.77 -8.65
C THR A 345 5.95 -17.25 -8.98
N ARG A 346 6.44 -18.16 -8.12
CA ARG A 346 6.24 -19.61 -8.28
C ARG A 346 4.76 -20.00 -8.22
N ASP A 347 4.02 -19.43 -7.28
CA ASP A 347 2.58 -19.67 -7.16
C ASP A 347 1.80 -19.06 -8.34
N PHE A 348 2.24 -17.90 -8.83
CA PHE A 348 1.69 -17.29 -10.05
C PHE A 348 1.88 -18.20 -11.27
N THR A 349 3.09 -18.74 -11.50
CA THR A 349 3.35 -19.68 -12.60
C THR A 349 2.47 -20.91 -12.49
N ARG A 350 2.37 -21.54 -11.30
CA ARG A 350 1.50 -22.70 -11.08
C ARG A 350 0.03 -22.42 -11.42
N THR A 351 -0.45 -21.22 -11.09
CA THR A 351 -1.83 -20.80 -11.34
C THR A 351 -2.08 -20.56 -12.84
N ILE A 352 -1.08 -20.04 -13.56
CA ILE A 352 -1.19 -19.86 -15.02
C ILE A 352 -1.16 -21.22 -15.72
N ASP A 353 -0.28 -22.11 -15.31
CA ASP A 353 -0.18 -23.47 -15.86
C ASP A 353 -1.44 -24.32 -15.62
N SER A 354 -2.24 -24.01 -14.58
CA SER A 354 -3.51 -24.71 -14.35
C SER A 354 -4.60 -24.23 -15.31
N PHE A 355 -4.67 -22.93 -15.61
CA PHE A 355 -5.62 -22.41 -16.61
C PHE A 355 -5.33 -22.98 -18.01
N GLU A 356 -4.06 -23.08 -18.39
CA GLU A 356 -3.69 -23.66 -19.69
C GLU A 356 -4.03 -25.16 -19.77
N ARG A 357 -4.00 -25.88 -18.64
CA ARG A 357 -4.42 -27.29 -18.60
C ARG A 357 -5.93 -27.50 -18.62
N GLU A 358 -6.72 -26.55 -18.15
CA GLU A 358 -8.19 -26.60 -18.22
C GLU A 358 -8.71 -26.20 -19.61
N GLU A 359 -7.96 -25.41 -20.39
CA GLU A 359 -8.32 -25.06 -21.78
C GLU A 359 -8.06 -26.23 -22.77
N VAL A 360 -7.15 -27.17 -22.45
CA VAL A 360 -6.73 -28.26 -23.37
C VAL A 360 -7.70 -29.45 -23.52
N PRO A 361 -8.59 -29.83 -22.57
CA PRO A 361 -9.54 -30.93 -22.76
C PRO A 361 -10.82 -30.54 -23.51
N ALA A 362 -11.05 -29.25 -23.81
CA ALA A 362 -12.25 -28.78 -24.52
C ALA A 362 -12.10 -28.74 -26.05
N ALA A 363 -10.92 -29.09 -26.58
CA ALA A 363 -10.57 -29.03 -28.00
C ALA A 363 -10.30 -30.40 -28.66
N ALA A 364 -10.61 -31.51 -27.97
CA ALA A 364 -10.54 -32.88 -28.47
C ALA A 364 -11.91 -33.55 -28.32
#